data_AF-A0A2E0XN38-F1
#
_entry.id   AF-A0A2E0XN38-F1
#
_cell.length_a   1.000
_cell.length_b   1.000
_cell.length_c   1.000
_cell.angle_alpha   90.00
_cell.angle_beta   90.00
_cell.angle_gamma   90.00
#
_symmetry.space_group_name_H-M   'P 1'
#
loop_
_entity.id
_entity.type
_entity.pdbx_description
1 polymer ?
#
loop_
_entity_poly.entity_id
_entity_poly.type
_entity_poly.pdbx_seq_one_letter_code
_entity_poly.pdbx_strand_id
1 'polypeptide(L)' 'MLEKEQLDLVSVCTTAKIRANIVQDTARAGVKAIWAEKPMAISLAEADAMVNVCRENDVVLAINCARR' A
#
# COMPACT_ATOMS: atom_id res chain seq x y z
N MET A 1 -3.15 14.83 4.19
CA MET A 1 -1.96 14.26 4.84
C MET A 1 -0.89 14.02 3.79
N LEU A 2 -1.08 13.08 2.85
CA LEU A 2 -0.07 12.71 1.85
C LEU A 2 0.52 13.89 1.07
N GLU A 3 -0.26 14.90 0.70
CA GLU A 3 0.22 16.08 -0.05
C GLU A 3 0.99 17.11 0.81
N LYS A 4 0.76 17.12 2.13
CA LYS A 4 1.26 18.17 3.04
C LYS A 4 2.46 17.74 3.85
N GLU A 5 2.55 16.44 4.14
CA GLU A 5 3.56 15.86 4.99
C GLU A 5 4.65 15.17 4.16
N GLN A 6 5.89 15.16 4.67
CA GLN A 6 6.99 14.38 4.09
C GLN A 6 7.13 13.06 4.82
N LEU A 7 6.56 11.99 4.26
CA LEU A 7 6.46 10.69 4.92
C LEU A 7 7.43 9.69 4.30
N ASP A 8 8.24 9.04 5.15
CA ASP A 8 9.09 7.92 4.71
C ASP A 8 8.29 6.61 4.60
N LEU A 9 7.37 6.36 5.55
CA LEU A 9 6.61 5.12 5.67
C LEU A 9 5.15 5.41 6.02
N VAL A 10 4.23 4.69 5.37
CA VAL A 10 2.80 4.71 5.71
C VAL A 10 2.32 3.32 6.09
N SER A 11 1.67 3.21 7.25
CA SER A 11 1.00 1.98 7.69
C SER A 11 -0.50 2.03 7.36
N VAL A 12 -0.95 1.15 6.48
CA VAL A 12 -2.33 1.05 6.00
C VAL A 12 -3.05 -0.08 6.73
N CYS A 13 -3.72 0.29 7.83
CA CYS A 13 -4.50 -0.61 8.69
C CYS A 13 -6.01 -0.60 8.41
N THR A 14 -6.44 -0.10 7.25
CA THR A 14 -7.86 -0.02 6.86
C THR A 14 -8.44 -1.39 6.49
N THR A 15 -9.74 -1.45 6.18
CA THR A 15 -10.37 -2.69 5.71
C THR A 15 -9.90 -3.03 4.29
N ALA A 16 -9.85 -4.33 3.95
CA ALA A 16 -9.38 -4.79 2.65
C ALA A 16 -10.16 -4.20 1.46
N LYS A 17 -11.46 -3.90 1.65
CA LYS A 17 -12.35 -3.34 0.63
C LYS A 17 -11.86 -2.00 0.03
N ILE A 18 -11.18 -1.18 0.84
CA ILE A 18 -10.68 0.14 0.39
C ILE A 18 -9.15 0.20 0.36
N ARG A 19 -8.48 -0.86 0.84
CA ARG A 19 -7.02 -0.88 1.02
C ARG A 19 -6.29 -0.68 -0.30
N ALA A 20 -6.75 -1.34 -1.37
CA ALA A 20 -6.11 -1.27 -2.67
C ALA A 20 -6.00 0.16 -3.19
N ASN A 21 -7.08 0.95 -3.08
CA ASN A 21 -7.09 2.35 -3.50
C ASN A 21 -6.14 3.19 -2.64
N ILE A 22 -6.20 3.01 -1.31
CA ILE A 22 -5.34 3.76 -0.38
C ILE A 22 -3.86 3.49 -0.65
N VAL A 23 -3.48 2.23 -0.89
CA VAL A 23 -2.09 1.87 -1.19
C VAL A 23 -1.63 2.49 -2.50
N GLN A 24 -2.48 2.46 -3.54
CA GLN A 24 -2.14 3.10 -4.81
C GLN A 24 -1.98 4.61 -4.68
N ASP A 25 -2.87 5.29 -3.97
CA ASP A 25 -2.79 6.74 -3.75
C ASP A 25 -1.56 7.10 -2.92
N THR A 26 -1.24 6.27 -1.93
CA THR A 26 -0.05 6.43 -1.08
C THR A 26 1.23 6.24 -1.90
N ALA A 27 1.28 5.25 -2.79
CA ALA A 27 2.43 5.02 -3.65
C ALA A 27 2.64 6.17 -4.65
N ARG A 28 1.56 6.67 -5.26
CA ARG A 28 1.61 7.84 -6.18
C ARG A 28 2.00 9.14 -5.47
N ALA A 29 1.80 9.22 -4.16
CA ALA A 29 2.24 10.36 -3.35
C ALA A 29 3.77 10.36 -3.09
N GLY A 30 4.50 9.32 -3.50
CA GLY A 30 5.97 9.29 -3.45
C GLY A 30 6.55 8.94 -2.08
N VAL A 31 5.82 8.20 -1.24
CA VAL A 31 6.38 7.66 0.00
C VAL A 31 7.41 6.57 -0.30
N LYS A 32 8.42 6.38 0.55
CA LYS A 32 9.48 5.38 0.29
C LYS A 32 9.00 3.95 0.55
N ALA A 33 8.09 3.75 1.51
CA ALA A 33 7.58 2.44 1.86
C ALA A 33 6.13 2.45 2.34
N ILE A 34 5.45 1.31 2.18
CA ILE A 34 4.10 1.04 2.64
C ILE A 34 4.07 -0.28 3.41
N TRP A 35 3.49 -0.25 4.61
CA TRP A 35 3.15 -1.42 5.40
C TRP A 35 1.64 -1.63 5.35
N ALA A 36 1.15 -2.74 4.83
CA ALA A 36 -0.28 -3.01 4.69
C ALA A 36 -0.72 -4.26 5.45
N GLU A 37 -1.89 -4.21 6.09
CA GLU A 37 -2.43 -5.36 6.82
C GLU A 37 -2.94 -6.48 5.90
N LYS A 38 -2.91 -7.72 6.40
CA LYS A 38 -3.58 -8.85 5.74
C LYS A 38 -5.12 -8.78 5.92
N PRO A 39 -5.93 -9.27 4.96
CA PRO A 39 -5.54 -9.64 3.60
C PRO A 39 -5.17 -8.40 2.79
N MET A 40 -4.26 -8.58 1.83
CA MET A 40 -3.71 -7.51 1.00
C MET A 40 -4.78 -6.80 0.17
N ALA A 41 -5.68 -7.56 -0.46
CA ALA A 41 -6.79 -7.06 -1.28
C ALA A 41 -7.96 -8.06 -1.24
N ILE A 42 -9.10 -7.73 -1.87
CA ILE A 42 -10.25 -8.65 -1.96
C ILE A 42 -10.25 -9.47 -3.26
N SER A 43 -9.39 -9.15 -4.22
CA SER A 43 -9.18 -9.94 -5.44
C SER A 43 -7.70 -9.97 -5.83
N LEU A 44 -7.32 -10.95 -6.67
CA LEU A 44 -5.97 -11.02 -7.23
C LEU A 44 -5.67 -9.83 -8.15
N ALA A 45 -6.64 -9.39 -8.95
CA ALA A 45 -6.48 -8.24 -9.84
C ALA A 45 -6.15 -6.95 -9.06
N GLU A 46 -6.79 -6.73 -7.91
CA GLU A 46 -6.46 -5.61 -7.03
C GLU A 46 -5.08 -5.76 -6.39
N ALA A 47 -4.71 -6.98 -5.98
CA ALA A 47 -3.38 -7.24 -5.44
C ALA A 47 -2.28 -6.95 -6.48
N ASP A 48 -2.47 -7.41 -7.72
CA ASP A 48 -1.57 -7.15 -8.85
C ASP A 48 -1.46 -5.64 -9.13
N ALA A 49 -2.60 -4.93 -9.13
CA ALA A 49 -2.61 -3.48 -9.30
C ALA A 49 -1.81 -2.76 -8.19
N MET A 50 -1.94 -3.19 -6.93
CA MET A 50 -1.15 -2.63 -5.82
C MET A 50 0.35 -2.87 -6.02
N VAL A 51 0.76 -4.09 -6.39
CA VAL A 51 2.18 -4.41 -6.63
C VAL A 51 2.73 -3.59 -7.79
N ASN A 52 2.01 -3.50 -8.89
CA ASN A 52 2.46 -2.79 -10.09
C ASN A 52 2.64 -1.30 -9.81
N VAL A 53 1.66 -0.64 -9.19
CA VAL A 53 1.77 0.78 -8.84
C VAL A 53 2.92 1.04 -7.87
N CYS A 54 3.12 0.17 -6.87
CA CYS A 54 4.27 0.33 -5.96
C CYS A 54 5.61 0.16 -6.70
N ARG A 55 5.73 -0.81 -7.61
CA ARG A 55 6.93 -1.00 -8.43
C ARG A 55 7.21 0.18 -9.36
N GLU A 56 6.18 0.69 -10.02
CA GLU A 56 6.28 1.83 -10.95
C GLU A 56 6.74 3.12 -10.25
N ASN A 57 6.41 3.27 -8.96
CA ASN A 57 6.75 4.45 -8.16
C ASN A 57 7.96 4.21 -7.23
N ASP A 58 8.69 3.10 -7.40
CA ASP A 58 9.84 2.72 -6.56
C ASP A 58 9.53 2.69 -5.04
N VAL A 59 8.33 2.20 -4.70
CA VAL A 59 7.83 2.12 -3.32
C VAL A 59 7.92 0.68 -2.81
N VAL A 60 8.57 0.49 -1.65
CA VAL A 60 8.63 -0.82 -1.00
C VAL A 60 7.27 -1.17 -0.38
N LEU A 61 6.64 -2.24 -0.84
CA LEU A 61 5.38 -2.75 -0.28
C LEU A 61 5.63 -4.00 0.57
N ALA A 62 5.21 -3.95 1.84
CA ALA A 62 5.24 -5.09 2.76
C ALA A 62 3.83 -5.38 3.30
N ILE A 63 3.49 -6.67 3.40
CA ILE A 63 2.21 -7.13 3.96
C ILE A 63 2.43 -7.76 5.32
N ASN A 64 1.61 -7.38 6.30
CA ASN A 64 1.64 -7.93 7.65
C ASN A 64 1.17 -9.40 7.70
N CYS A 65 2.10 -10.31 7.44
CA CYS A 65 1.94 -11.75 7.61
C CYS A 65 2.53 -12.22 8.95
N ALA A 66 2.26 -11.52 10.06
CA ALA A 66 2.85 -11.80 11.38
C ALA A 66 2.50 -13.17 11.97
N ARG A 67 1.41 -13.80 11.53
CA ARG A 67 1.08 -15.19 11.87
C ARG A 67 1.49 -16.07 10.68
N ARG A 68 2.71 -16.60 10.74
CA ARG A 68 3.30 -17.50 9.74
C ARG A 68 3.01 -18.95 10.10
#